data_AF-A0A661VPT7-F1
#
_entry.id   AF-A0A661VPT7-F1
#
_cell.length_a   1.000
_cell.length_b   1.000
_cell.length_c   1.000
_cell.angle_alpha   90.00
_cell.angle_beta   90.00
_cell.angle_gamma   90.00
#
_symmetry.space_group_name_H-M   'P 1'
#
loop_
_entity.id
_entity.type
_entity.pdbx_description
1 polymer ?
#
loop_
_entity_poly.entity_id
_entity_poly.type
_entity_poly.pdbx_seq_one_letter_code
_entity_poly.pdbx_strand_id
1 'polypeptide(L)'
;ATTKKGVFAGGDAVTGPASVIEAIAAGRRAAISIDKYLGGKGDIEETLVEAEEPSPWLGRDGDFARRRRTSVPLLAVDLRLERFTRRQTVEMGWLLAEREGEFLPEENPWRISPGGFPEVELGFNQEQAVEEARRCLKCHLRLRIAPAPLPPVDGR
;
A
#
# COMPACT_ATOMS: atom_id res chain seq x y z
N ALA A 1 -15.07 -14.49 -3.69
CA ALA A 1 -15.39 -13.72 -4.91
C ALA A 1 -16.86 -13.32 -4.85
N THR A 2 -17.21 -12.15 -5.39
CA THR A 2 -18.63 -11.73 -5.44
C THR A 2 -19.34 -12.37 -6.65
N THR A 3 -20.64 -12.13 -6.79
CA THR A 3 -21.42 -12.55 -7.97
C THR A 3 -21.02 -11.80 -9.25
N LYS A 4 -20.39 -10.63 -9.13
CA LYS A 4 -19.90 -9.86 -10.28
C LYS A 4 -18.47 -10.27 -10.62
N LYS A 5 -18.26 -10.70 -11.86
CA LYS A 5 -16.93 -11.10 -12.37
C LYS A 5 -15.94 -9.93 -12.23
N GLY A 6 -14.73 -10.23 -11.75
CA GLY A 6 -13.68 -9.25 -11.50
C GLY A 6 -13.88 -8.38 -10.25
N VAL A 7 -14.93 -8.63 -9.45
CA VAL A 7 -15.18 -7.91 -8.20
C VAL A 7 -15.00 -8.84 -7.00
N PHE A 8 -14.12 -8.43 -6.08
CA PHE A 8 -13.74 -9.15 -4.88
C PHE A 8 -14.06 -8.30 -3.64
N ALA A 9 -14.35 -8.95 -2.53
CA ALA A 9 -14.66 -8.29 -1.27
C ALA A 9 -14.14 -9.15 -0.11
N GLY A 10 -13.81 -8.51 1.00
CA GLY A 10 -13.35 -9.13 2.25
C GLY A 10 -13.60 -8.21 3.45
N GLY A 11 -13.40 -8.75 4.66
CA GLY A 11 -13.64 -8.04 5.91
C GLY A 11 -15.11 -7.84 6.24
N ASP A 12 -15.40 -6.83 7.07
CA ASP A 12 -16.74 -6.57 7.61
C ASP A 12 -17.80 -6.31 6.54
N ALA A 13 -17.40 -5.84 5.35
CA ALA A 13 -18.28 -5.64 4.20
C ALA A 13 -18.89 -6.95 3.67
N VAL A 14 -18.32 -8.11 4.04
CA VAL A 14 -18.79 -9.44 3.61
C VAL A 14 -19.41 -10.22 4.78
N THR A 15 -18.72 -10.25 5.92
CA THR A 15 -19.11 -11.11 7.05
C THR A 15 -19.87 -10.38 8.15
N GLY A 16 -19.99 -9.05 8.07
CA GLY A 16 -20.38 -8.23 9.20
C GLY A 16 -19.25 -8.06 10.22
N PRO A 17 -19.51 -7.39 11.36
CA PRO A 17 -18.48 -7.07 12.35
C PRO A 17 -17.75 -8.33 12.82
N ALA A 18 -16.46 -8.41 12.52
CA ALA A 18 -15.63 -9.56 12.85
C ALA A 18 -14.39 -9.13 13.65
N SER A 19 -13.65 -10.10 14.16
CA SER A 19 -12.35 -9.82 14.75
C SER A 19 -11.36 -9.30 13.69
N VAL A 20 -10.37 -8.51 14.12
CA VAL A 20 -9.30 -8.01 13.23
C VAL A 20 -8.58 -9.16 12.51
N ILE A 21 -8.43 -10.31 13.17
CA ILE A 21 -7.79 -11.50 12.61
C ILE A 21 -8.61 -12.06 11.44
N GLU A 22 -9.93 -12.13 11.60
CA GLU A 22 -10.84 -12.61 10.55
C GLU A 22 -10.88 -11.65 9.36
N ALA A 23 -10.87 -10.33 9.61
CA ALA A 23 -10.78 -9.33 8.55
C ALA A 23 -9.48 -9.45 7.75
N ILE A 24 -8.33 -9.65 8.42
CA ILE A 24 -7.03 -9.88 7.76
C ILE A 24 -7.07 -11.19 6.95
N ALA A 25 -7.60 -12.28 7.52
CA ALA A 25 -7.72 -13.56 6.83
C ALA A 25 -8.62 -13.44 5.58
N ALA A 26 -9.72 -12.70 5.67
CA ALA A 26 -10.60 -12.41 4.54
C ALA A 26 -9.90 -11.57 3.46
N GLY A 27 -9.10 -10.57 3.86
CA GLY A 27 -8.26 -9.78 2.96
C GLY A 27 -7.26 -10.65 2.20
N ARG A 28 -6.54 -11.54 2.89
CA ARG A 28 -5.61 -12.50 2.26
C ARG A 28 -6.31 -13.38 1.23
N ARG A 29 -7.49 -13.93 1.54
CA ARG A 29 -8.27 -14.72 0.58
C ARG A 29 -8.71 -13.92 -0.64
N ALA A 30 -9.06 -12.65 -0.46
CA ALA A 30 -9.40 -11.75 -1.55
C ALA A 30 -8.19 -11.50 -2.46
N ALA A 31 -7.02 -11.20 -1.89
CA ALA A 31 -5.77 -11.01 -2.62
C ALA A 31 -5.37 -12.25 -3.45
N ILE A 32 -5.41 -13.45 -2.85
CA ILE A 32 -5.16 -14.72 -3.55
C ILE A 32 -6.10 -14.89 -4.75
N SER A 33 -7.38 -14.53 -4.58
CA SER A 33 -8.38 -14.66 -5.64
C SER A 33 -8.16 -13.65 -6.77
N ILE A 34 -7.72 -12.44 -6.44
CA ILE A 34 -7.36 -11.40 -7.41
C ILE A 34 -6.14 -11.84 -8.21
N ASP A 35 -5.08 -12.30 -7.54
CA ASP A 35 -3.86 -12.75 -8.22
C ASP A 35 -4.15 -13.89 -9.20
N LYS A 36 -4.89 -14.92 -8.77
CA LYS A 36 -5.35 -16.00 -9.65
C LYS A 36 -6.21 -15.51 -10.81
N TYR A 37 -7.05 -14.50 -10.59
CA TYR A 37 -7.89 -13.93 -11.63
C TYR A 37 -7.09 -13.16 -12.69
N LEU A 38 -5.97 -12.55 -12.28
CA LEU A 38 -5.04 -11.84 -13.16
C LEU A 38 -4.02 -12.77 -13.84
N GLY A 39 -4.06 -14.08 -13.54
CA GLY A 39 -3.18 -15.09 -14.15
C GLY A 39 -1.97 -15.48 -13.29
N GLY A 40 -1.87 -14.98 -12.06
CA GLY A 40 -0.87 -15.37 -11.08
C GLY A 40 -1.16 -16.74 -10.44
N LYS A 41 -0.25 -17.18 -9.57
CA LYS A 41 -0.34 -18.50 -8.88
C LYS A 41 -1.20 -18.45 -7.61
N GLY A 42 -1.57 -17.26 -7.16
CA GLY A 42 -2.20 -16.99 -5.88
C GLY A 42 -1.23 -17.13 -4.70
N ASP A 43 0.07 -16.96 -4.94
CA ASP A 43 1.09 -16.99 -3.91
C ASP A 43 1.32 -15.57 -3.39
N ILE A 44 1.00 -15.35 -2.12
CA ILE A 44 1.09 -14.04 -1.45
C ILE A 44 2.00 -14.11 -0.21
N GLU A 45 2.78 -15.18 -0.07
CA GLU A 45 3.66 -15.38 1.09
C GLU A 45 5.04 -14.72 0.89
N GLU A 46 5.15 -13.81 -0.07
CA GLU A 46 6.38 -13.05 -0.31
C GLU A 46 6.73 -12.20 0.92
N THR A 47 7.90 -12.49 1.48
CA THR A 47 8.48 -11.72 2.58
C THR A 47 9.40 -10.68 1.97
N LEU A 48 8.85 -9.50 1.68
CA LEU A 48 9.55 -8.38 1.03
C LEU A 48 10.63 -7.73 1.89
N VAL A 49 10.63 -8.01 3.20
CA VAL A 49 11.56 -7.42 4.17
C VAL A 49 11.95 -8.48 5.17
N GLU A 50 13.25 -8.62 5.42
CA GLU A 50 13.76 -9.50 6.47
C GLU A 50 13.22 -9.05 7.84
N ALA A 51 12.87 -10.01 8.68
CA ALA A 51 12.40 -9.72 10.03
C ALA A 51 13.57 -9.19 10.87
N GLU A 52 13.59 -7.88 11.14
CA GLU A 52 14.54 -7.30 12.09
C GLU A 52 14.26 -7.79 13.52
N GLU A 53 15.29 -8.23 14.24
CA GLU A 53 15.18 -8.48 15.67
C GLU A 53 14.99 -7.15 16.41
N PRO A 54 13.90 -6.99 17.17
CA PRO A 54 13.63 -5.73 17.83
C PRO A 54 14.56 -5.53 19.03
N SER A 55 15.27 -4.39 19.04
CA SER A 55 15.97 -3.95 20.25
C SER A 55 14.98 -3.81 21.41
N PRO A 56 15.26 -4.41 22.58
CA PRO A 56 14.46 -4.22 23.79
C PRO A 56 14.41 -2.76 24.25
N TRP A 57 15.39 -1.96 23.84
CA TRP A 57 15.40 -0.52 24.03
C TRP A 57 14.71 0.15 22.86
N LEU A 58 13.38 0.10 22.84
CA LEU A 58 12.55 0.97 22.01
C LEU A 58 12.62 2.38 22.59
N GLY A 59 13.78 3.02 22.42
CA GLY A 59 14.08 4.33 22.99
C GLY A 59 13.08 5.40 22.53
N ARG A 60 13.08 6.55 23.20
CA ARG A 60 12.33 7.71 22.75
C ARG A 60 13.00 8.27 21.50
N ASP A 61 12.39 8.08 20.35
CA ASP A 61 12.80 8.76 19.13
C ASP A 61 12.32 10.22 19.19
N GLY A 62 13.18 11.09 19.72
CA GLY A 62 12.85 12.48 20.04
C GLY A 62 12.41 13.31 18.85
N ASP A 63 12.85 12.93 17.64
CA ASP A 63 12.52 13.63 16.40
C ASP A 63 11.43 12.92 15.59
N PHE A 64 10.92 11.77 16.05
CA PHE A 64 9.85 11.05 15.38
C PHE A 64 8.64 11.94 15.07
N ALA A 65 8.21 12.74 16.05
CA ALA A 65 7.07 13.66 15.91
C ALA A 65 7.32 14.75 14.86
N ARG A 66 8.59 15.07 14.57
CA ARG A 66 9.02 16.10 13.61
C ARG A 66 9.37 15.53 12.23
N ARG A 67 9.48 14.20 12.09
CA ARG A 67 9.69 13.57 10.78
C ARG A 67 8.54 13.93 9.86
N ARG A 68 8.85 14.41 8.66
CA ARG A 68 7.84 14.67 7.62
C ARG A 68 7.44 13.36 6.96
N ARG A 69 6.19 13.30 6.48
CA ARG A 69 5.72 12.16 5.68
C ARG A 69 6.29 12.33 4.29
N THR A 70 6.66 11.24 3.65
CA THR A 70 6.98 11.27 2.22
C THR A 70 5.69 11.62 1.47
N SER A 71 5.75 12.63 0.59
CA SER A 71 4.56 13.07 -0.15
C SER A 71 4.17 12.00 -1.17
N VAL A 72 2.90 11.60 -1.14
CA VAL A 72 2.36 10.67 -2.15
C VAL A 72 2.37 11.37 -3.51
N PRO A 73 2.99 10.79 -4.54
CA PRO A 73 2.87 11.26 -5.91
C PRO A 73 1.42 11.35 -6.34
N LEU A 74 1.08 12.48 -6.95
CA LEU A 74 -0.28 12.91 -7.19
C LEU A 74 -0.42 13.24 -8.67
N LEU A 75 -1.47 12.76 -9.33
CA LEU A 75 -1.77 13.12 -10.71
C LEU A 75 -1.87 14.65 -10.83
N ALA A 76 -1.35 15.25 -11.89
CA ALA A 76 -1.41 16.71 -12.06
C ALA A 76 -2.87 17.21 -12.08
N VAL A 77 -3.12 18.39 -11.50
CA VAL A 77 -4.49 18.90 -11.25
C VAL A 77 -5.26 19.14 -12.55
N ASP A 78 -4.58 19.63 -13.58
CA ASP A 78 -5.09 19.77 -14.94
C ASP A 78 -5.61 18.44 -15.49
N LEU A 79 -4.82 17.36 -15.36
CA LEU A 79 -5.22 16.02 -15.79
C LEU A 79 -6.40 15.44 -14.98
N ARG A 80 -6.59 15.86 -13.72
CA ARG A 80 -7.77 15.46 -12.92
C ARG A 80 -9.06 16.12 -13.41
N LEU A 81 -8.99 17.37 -13.86
CA LEU A 81 -10.17 18.16 -14.25
C LEU A 81 -10.73 17.76 -15.62
N GLU A 82 -9.89 17.25 -16.52
CA GLU A 82 -10.26 16.91 -17.90
C GLU A 82 -11.39 15.87 -18.00
N ARG A 83 -11.49 14.92 -17.03
CA ARG A 83 -12.53 13.88 -17.04
C ARG A 83 -13.78 14.18 -16.20
N PHE A 84 -13.72 15.15 -15.28
CA PHE A 84 -14.91 15.55 -14.53
C PHE A 84 -15.86 16.39 -15.39
N THR A 85 -15.35 17.00 -16.46
CA THR A 85 -16.07 17.94 -17.32
C THR A 85 -16.41 17.40 -18.71
N ARG A 86 -15.78 16.31 -19.18
CA ARG A 86 -16.07 15.70 -20.50
C ARG A 86 -16.51 14.25 -20.43
N ARG A 87 -17.77 14.00 -20.79
CA ARG A 87 -18.15 12.77 -21.51
C ARG A 87 -17.43 12.80 -22.86
N GLN A 88 -16.36 12.03 -23.08
CA GLN A 88 -16.05 11.40 -24.38
C GLN A 88 -14.76 10.56 -24.40
N THR A 89 -14.95 9.30 -24.83
CA THR A 89 -14.15 8.48 -25.77
C THR A 89 -12.62 8.56 -25.80
N VAL A 90 -12.01 7.46 -25.31
CA VAL A 90 -10.88 6.64 -25.85
C VAL A 90 -9.72 7.19 -26.70
N GLU A 91 -9.64 8.45 -27.13
CA GLU A 91 -8.56 8.91 -28.05
C GLU A 91 -7.41 9.70 -27.41
N MET A 92 -7.44 9.97 -26.11
CA MET A 92 -6.42 10.81 -25.44
C MET A 92 -5.33 10.03 -24.68
N GLY A 93 -5.28 8.70 -24.82
CA GLY A 93 -4.24 7.88 -24.17
C GLY A 93 -2.87 7.94 -24.85
N TRP A 94 -2.83 8.26 -26.15
CA TRP A 94 -1.59 8.26 -26.94
C TRP A 94 -0.93 9.64 -27.06
N LEU A 95 -1.72 10.72 -27.04
CA LEU A 95 -1.25 12.07 -27.39
C LEU A 95 -0.49 12.82 -26.29
N LEU A 96 -0.54 12.36 -25.02
CA LEU A 96 0.20 12.99 -23.92
C LEU A 96 1.60 12.38 -23.70
N ALA A 97 1.88 11.21 -24.29
CA ALA A 97 3.17 10.53 -24.13
C ALA A 97 4.32 11.17 -24.96
N GLU A 98 4.02 12.12 -25.84
CA GLU A 98 5.03 12.75 -26.71
C GLU A 98 5.49 14.15 -26.26
N ARG A 99 4.83 14.76 -25.27
CA ARG A 99 5.09 16.18 -24.94
C ARG A 99 6.17 16.42 -23.90
N GLU A 100 6.48 15.43 -23.08
CA GLU A 100 7.60 15.45 -22.15
C GLU A 100 8.26 14.09 -22.24
N GLY A 101 9.54 14.04 -22.58
CA GLY A 101 10.31 12.82 -22.80
C GLY A 101 10.56 12.01 -21.52
N GLU A 102 9.55 11.84 -20.68
CA GLU A 102 9.52 10.91 -19.57
C GLU A 102 8.82 9.64 -20.05
N PHE A 103 9.68 8.70 -20.47
CA PHE A 103 9.39 7.30 -20.69
C PHE A 103 8.46 6.75 -19.60
N LEU A 104 7.18 6.58 -19.93
CA LEU A 104 6.31 5.68 -19.16
C LEU A 104 6.88 4.28 -19.39
N PRO A 105 7.35 3.57 -18.35
CA PRO A 105 7.92 2.24 -18.54
C PRO A 105 6.89 1.34 -19.25
N GLU A 106 7.36 0.55 -20.21
CA GLU A 106 6.56 -0.44 -20.98
C GLU A 106 5.71 -1.36 -20.07
N GLU A 107 6.09 -1.45 -18.80
CA GLU A 107 5.46 -2.21 -17.74
C GLU A 107 4.48 -1.38 -16.89
N ASN A 108 3.80 -0.36 -17.43
CA ASN A 108 2.75 0.31 -16.66
C ASN A 108 1.56 -0.66 -16.46
N PRO A 109 1.35 -1.23 -15.25
CA PRO A 109 0.33 -2.26 -15.02
C PRO A 109 -1.07 -1.65 -14.92
N TRP A 110 -1.18 -0.32 -14.91
CA TRP A 110 -2.41 0.44 -14.72
C TRP A 110 -3.19 0.55 -16.03
N ARG A 111 -3.63 -0.62 -16.52
CA ARG A 111 -4.60 -0.77 -17.60
C ARG A 111 -5.93 -0.17 -17.15
N ILE A 112 -6.11 1.15 -17.32
CA ILE A 112 -7.39 1.81 -17.05
C ILE A 112 -8.44 1.14 -17.93
N SER A 113 -9.44 0.51 -17.29
CA SER A 113 -10.55 -0.08 -18.03
C SER A 113 -11.25 1.00 -18.86
N PRO A 114 -11.72 0.70 -20.08
CA PRO A 114 -12.51 1.66 -20.85
C PRO A 114 -13.68 2.18 -20.00
N GLY A 115 -13.65 3.48 -19.67
CA GLY A 115 -14.65 4.14 -18.82
C GLY A 115 -14.26 4.35 -17.34
N GLY A 116 -13.08 3.92 -16.90
CA GLY A 116 -12.56 4.19 -15.55
C GLY A 116 -12.05 5.63 -15.37
N PHE A 117 -11.95 6.09 -14.13
CA PHE A 117 -11.25 7.33 -13.76
C PHE A 117 -9.76 7.02 -13.54
N PRO A 118 -8.84 7.91 -13.94
CA PRO A 118 -7.43 7.76 -13.60
C PRO A 118 -7.27 7.85 -12.08
N GLU A 119 -6.38 7.02 -11.54
CA GLU A 119 -6.06 7.08 -10.12
C GLU A 119 -5.39 8.42 -9.80
N VAL A 120 -5.84 9.06 -8.72
CA VAL A 120 -5.35 10.38 -8.33
C VAL A 120 -4.06 10.25 -7.52
N GLU A 121 -4.00 9.23 -6.67
CA GLU A 121 -2.81 8.87 -5.91
C GLU A 121 -2.05 7.81 -6.70
N LEU A 122 -0.87 8.15 -7.22
CA LEU A 122 -0.12 7.27 -8.12
C LEU A 122 0.70 6.20 -7.37
N GLY A 123 0.55 6.13 -6.04
CA GLY A 123 1.34 5.28 -5.17
C GLY A 123 2.79 5.75 -5.01
N PHE A 124 3.52 5.10 -4.10
CA PHE A 124 4.95 5.35 -3.90
C PHE A 124 5.77 4.51 -4.87
N ASN A 125 6.90 5.06 -5.33
CA ASN A 125 7.97 4.23 -5.89
C ASN A 125 8.65 3.41 -4.78
N GLN A 126 9.50 2.45 -5.15
CA GLN A 126 10.15 1.55 -4.18
C GLN A 126 10.93 2.30 -3.10
N GLU A 127 11.70 3.33 -3.48
CA GLU A 127 12.51 4.10 -2.54
C GLU A 127 11.65 4.90 -1.55
N GLN A 128 10.61 5.57 -2.06
CA GLN A 128 9.63 6.31 -1.26
C GLN A 128 8.85 5.39 -0.30
N ALA A 129 8.48 4.20 -0.77
CA ALA A 129 7.77 3.21 0.04
C ALA A 129 8.66 2.75 1.20
N VAL A 130 9.94 2.50 0.95
CA VAL A 130 10.92 2.14 1.99
C VAL A 130 11.14 3.29 2.97
N GLU A 131 11.24 4.53 2.50
CA GLU A 131 11.39 5.71 3.35
C GLU A 131 10.18 5.91 4.28
N GLU A 132 8.96 5.84 3.75
CA GLU A 132 7.74 5.98 4.56
C GLU A 132 7.57 4.78 5.51
N ALA A 133 7.94 3.57 5.09
CA ALA A 133 7.94 2.38 5.96
C ALA A 133 8.91 2.51 7.14
N ARG A 134 10.07 3.15 6.96
CA ARG A 134 11.02 3.45 8.05
C ARG A 134 10.46 4.43 9.10
N ARG A 135 9.43 5.21 8.74
CA ARG A 135 8.66 6.04 9.67
C ARG A 135 7.64 5.23 10.49
N CYS A 136 7.56 3.91 10.32
CA CYS A 136 6.64 3.07 11.10
C CYS A 136 6.86 3.24 12.61
N LEU A 137 5.76 3.38 13.35
CA LEU A 137 5.74 3.51 14.82
C LEU A 137 6.21 2.25 15.57
N LYS A 138 6.62 1.21 14.85
CA LYS A 138 7.04 -0.10 15.38
C LYS A 138 6.05 -0.65 16.43
N CYS A 139 4.76 -0.32 16.32
CA CYS A 139 3.73 -0.68 17.32
C CYS A 139 3.58 -2.20 17.48
N HIS A 140 3.84 -2.96 16.41
CA HIS A 140 3.86 -4.42 16.41
C HIS A 140 4.98 -5.01 17.28
N LEU A 141 6.08 -4.26 17.54
CA LEU A 141 7.16 -4.72 18.41
C LEU A 141 6.77 -4.75 19.88
N ARG A 142 5.75 -3.99 20.30
CA ARG A 142 5.27 -4.00 21.70
C ARG A 142 4.87 -5.39 22.18
N LEU A 143 4.42 -6.26 21.27
CA LEU A 143 4.01 -7.64 21.58
C LEU A 143 5.20 -8.62 21.61
N ARG A 144 6.37 -8.22 21.09
CA ARG A 144 7.56 -9.07 20.90
C ARG A 144 8.77 -8.64 21.73
N ILE A 145 8.78 -7.41 22.23
CA ILE A 145 9.83 -6.91 23.10
C ILE A 145 9.63 -7.53 24.49
N ALA A 146 10.61 -8.31 24.94
CA ALA A 146 10.70 -8.72 26.35
C ALA A 146 10.68 -7.46 27.24
N PRO A 147 10.12 -7.53 28.46
CA PRO A 147 10.13 -6.39 29.39
C PRO A 147 11.55 -5.82 29.47
N ALA A 148 11.65 -4.48 29.43
CA ALA A 148 12.94 -3.80 29.49
C ALA A 148 13.76 -4.40 30.65
N PRO A 149 14.99 -4.88 30.41
CA PRO A 149 15.80 -5.43 31.48
C PRO A 149 15.94 -4.34 32.54
N LEU A 150 15.57 -4.67 33.79
CA LEU A 150 15.78 -3.75 34.89
C LEU A 150 17.27 -3.41 34.95
N PRO A 151 17.64 -2.16 35.27
CA PRO A 151 19.03 -1.86 35.57
C PRO A 151 19.53 -2.86 36.63
N PRO A 152 20.82 -3.24 36.62
CA PRO A 152 21.37 -4.09 37.65
C PRO A 152 20.95 -3.51 39.00
N VAL A 153 20.28 -4.31 39.83
CA VAL A 153 20.05 -3.92 41.22
C VAL A 153 21.42 -3.85 41.84
N ASP A 154 21.90 -2.63 42.05
CA ASP A 154 23.19 -2.39 42.70
C ASP A 154 23.21 -3.18 44.00
N GLY A 155 24.04 -4.23 44.01
CA GLY A 155 24.26 -5.10 45.15
C GLY A 155 25.28 -4.52 46.14
N ARG A 156 25.51 -3.21 46.11
CA ARG A 156 26.31 -2.42 47.06
C ARG A 156 26.29 -0.94 46.70
#